data_AF-A0A969GW82-F1
#
_entry.id   AF-A0A969GW82-F1
#
_cell.length_a   1.000
_cell.length_b   1.000
_cell.length_c   1.000
_cell.angle_alpha   90.00
_cell.angle_beta   90.00
_cell.angle_gamma   90.00
#
_symmetry.space_group_name_H-M   'P 1'
#
loop_
_entity.id
_entity.type
_entity.pdbx_description
1 polymer ?
#
loop_
_entity_poly.entity_id
_entity_poly.type
_entity_poly.pdbx_seq_one_letter_code
_entity_poly.pdbx_strand_id
1 'polypeptide(L)'
;RRRQPIWQGVAVAIVVMGIGSGIALSSAETWWTKGVSYHHPQLARVINASDRPVVLSDAFAINPGNVVALSYLVDPKTRFILFEEVWKQLQIPTIPESYSDVFLLNLPDVFLEEFNATYQSTLEPVAPGLWRWRR
;
A
#
# COMPACT_ATOMS: atom_id res chain seq x y z
N ARG A 1 24.57 -51.88 19.96
CA ARG A 1 24.14 -50.46 20.05
C ARG A 1 24.01 -49.90 18.63
N ARG A 2 22.79 -49.79 18.08
CA ARG A 2 22.56 -49.16 16.77
C ARG A 2 22.91 -47.68 16.88
N ARG A 3 23.99 -47.23 16.23
CA ARG A 3 24.30 -45.81 16.06
C ARG A 3 23.20 -45.23 15.17
N GLN A 4 22.31 -44.42 15.72
CA GLN A 4 21.40 -43.65 14.87
C GLN A 4 22.27 -42.70 14.04
N PRO A 5 22.22 -42.78 12.70
CA PRO A 5 23.05 -41.95 11.86
C PRO A 5 22.64 -40.50 12.07
N ILE A 6 23.60 -39.64 12.41
CA ILE A 6 23.44 -38.20 12.67
C ILE A 6 22.64 -37.50 11.55
N TRP A 7 22.75 -38.01 10.32
CA TRP A 7 21.98 -37.60 9.15
C TRP A 7 20.45 -37.66 9.31
N GLN A 8 19.91 -38.59 10.09
CA GLN A 8 18.47 -38.65 10.35
C GLN A 8 18.00 -37.43 11.15
N GLY A 9 18.79 -37.00 12.15
CA GLY A 9 18.49 -35.78 12.91
C GLY A 9 18.57 -34.53 12.04
N VAL A 10 19.58 -34.45 11.18
CA VAL A 10 19.74 -33.34 10.22
C VAL A 10 18.58 -33.30 9.23
N ALA A 11 18.18 -34.44 8.67
CA ALA A 11 17.06 -34.53 7.73
C ALA A 11 15.73 -34.10 8.37
N VAL A 12 15.45 -34.56 9.59
CA VAL A 12 14.25 -34.13 10.34
C VAL A 12 14.28 -32.63 10.61
N ALA A 13 15.41 -32.07 11.01
CA ALA A 13 15.54 -30.63 11.26
C ALA A 13 15.27 -29.80 9.99
N ILE A 14 15.79 -30.22 8.84
CA ILE A 14 15.54 -29.58 7.54
C ILE A 14 14.05 -29.63 7.18
N VAL A 15 13.40 -30.79 7.35
CA VAL A 15 11.96 -30.94 7.05
C VAL A 15 11.11 -30.07 7.96
N VAL A 16 11.42 -30.02 9.27
CA VAL A 16 10.70 -29.17 10.23
C VAL A 16 10.88 -27.68 9.92
N MET A 17 12.10 -27.24 9.59
CA MET A 17 12.34 -25.87 9.13
C MET A 17 11.62 -25.57 7.82
N GLY A 18 11.58 -26.51 6.88
CA GLY A 18 10.86 -26.36 5.62
C GLY A 18 9.35 -26.20 5.82
N ILE A 19 8.75 -27.01 6.69
CA ILE A 19 7.33 -26.90 7.04
C ILE A 19 7.06 -25.58 7.75
N GLY A 20 7.89 -25.20 8.72
CA GLY A 20 7.77 -23.92 9.43
C GLY A 20 7.87 -22.71 8.49
N SER A 21 8.82 -22.76 7.54
CA SER A 21 8.96 -21.75 6.48
C SER A 21 7.72 -21.71 5.59
N GLY A 22 7.18 -22.86 5.19
CA GLY A 22 5.97 -22.96 4.38
C GLY A 22 4.74 -22.35 5.06
N ILE A 23 4.57 -22.60 6.37
CA ILE A 23 3.47 -22.01 7.16
C ILE A 23 3.64 -20.50 7.31
N ALA A 24 4.86 -20.03 7.58
CA ALA A 24 5.15 -18.61 7.68
C ALA A 24 4.90 -17.88 6.35
N LEU A 25 5.29 -18.49 5.23
CA LEU A 25 5.07 -17.95 3.89
C LEU A 25 3.60 -17.99 3.47
N SER A 26 2.86 -19.06 3.79
CA SER A 26 1.44 -19.17 3.44
C SER A 26 0.55 -18.23 4.25
N SER A 27 0.98 -17.87 5.46
CA SER A 27 0.26 -16.95 6.35
C SER A 27 0.62 -15.48 6.12
N ALA A 28 1.60 -15.18 5.25
CA ALA A 28 2.01 -13.81 4.97
C ALA A 28 0.99 -13.12 4.04
N GLU A 29 0.48 -11.95 4.45
CA GLU A 29 -0.47 -11.14 3.66
C GLU A 29 0.13 -10.73 2.29
N THR A 30 1.45 -10.56 2.21
CA THR A 30 2.19 -10.23 0.98
C THR A 30 3.62 -10.77 1.02
N TRP A 31 4.15 -11.18 -0.14
CA TRP A 31 5.56 -11.59 -0.28
C TRP A 31 6.46 -10.38 -0.57
N TRP A 32 7.71 -10.36 -0.06
CA TRP A 32 8.70 -9.29 -0.31
C TRP A 32 8.93 -9.01 -1.80
N THR A 33 8.66 -9.98 -2.69
CA THR A 33 8.83 -9.85 -4.14
C THR A 33 7.81 -8.90 -4.77
N LYS A 34 6.77 -8.50 -4.03
CA LYS A 34 5.75 -7.55 -4.51
C LYS A 34 6.20 -6.08 -4.46
N GLY A 35 7.43 -5.79 -4.05
CA GLY A 35 8.00 -4.43 -4.08
C GLY A 35 7.10 -3.42 -3.38
N VAL A 36 6.70 -2.36 -4.09
CA VAL A 36 5.83 -1.29 -3.57
C VAL A 36 4.47 -1.82 -3.08
N SER A 37 3.95 -2.89 -3.71
CA SER A 37 2.66 -3.48 -3.32
C SER A 37 2.71 -4.31 -2.03
N TYR A 38 3.90 -4.50 -1.43
CA TYR A 38 4.07 -5.15 -0.13
C TYR A 38 3.30 -4.41 0.98
N HIS A 39 3.21 -3.08 0.92
CA HIS A 39 2.53 -2.29 1.95
C HIS A 39 1.02 -2.17 1.73
N HIS A 40 0.45 -2.71 0.64
CA HIS A 40 -0.96 -2.53 0.32
C HIS A 40 -1.94 -2.98 1.42
N PRO A 41 -1.74 -4.10 2.15
CA PRO A 41 -2.60 -4.46 3.27
C PRO A 41 -2.59 -3.43 4.42
N GLN A 42 -1.44 -2.79 4.65
CA GLN A 42 -1.31 -1.71 5.65
C GLN A 42 -2.02 -0.44 5.17
N LEU A 43 -1.82 -0.07 3.90
CA LEU A 43 -2.51 1.08 3.28
C LEU A 43 -4.03 0.88 3.34
N ALA A 44 -4.52 -0.31 2.98
CA ALA A 44 -5.95 -0.63 3.02
C ALA A 44 -6.54 -0.54 4.44
N ARG A 45 -5.82 -1.01 5.47
CA ARG A 45 -6.25 -0.87 6.86
C ARG A 45 -6.42 0.59 7.27
N VAL A 46 -5.49 1.47 6.89
CA VAL A 46 -5.57 2.90 7.19
C VAL A 46 -6.72 3.57 6.44
N ILE A 47 -6.89 3.24 5.15
CA ILE A 47 -7.95 3.82 4.31
C ILE A 47 -9.34 3.38 4.80
N ASN A 48 -9.53 2.10 5.10
CA ASN A 48 -10.83 1.53 5.52
C ASN A 48 -11.31 2.06 6.87
N ALA A 49 -10.39 2.50 7.73
CA ALA A 49 -10.70 3.14 9.01
C ALA A 49 -11.37 4.53 8.85
N SER A 50 -11.36 5.12 7.65
CA SER A 50 -11.97 6.41 7.36
C SER A 50 -13.42 6.26 6.92
N ASP A 51 -14.29 7.21 7.24
CA ASP A 51 -15.73 7.11 6.95
C ASP A 51 -16.05 7.31 5.48
N ARG A 52 -15.44 8.31 4.83
CA ARG A 52 -15.65 8.62 3.41
C ARG A 52 -14.31 8.88 2.72
N PRO A 53 -13.46 7.85 2.55
CA PRO A 53 -12.13 8.01 1.99
C PRO A 53 -12.16 8.23 0.47
N VAL A 54 -11.26 9.09 0.01
CA VAL A 54 -10.90 9.19 -1.41
C VAL A 54 -9.39 9.04 -1.59
N VAL A 55 -8.97 8.23 -2.57
CA VAL A 55 -7.58 8.01 -2.91
C VAL A 55 -7.26 8.72 -4.22
N LEU A 56 -6.22 9.56 -4.22
CA LEU A 56 -5.68 10.27 -5.36
C LEU A 56 -4.41 9.57 -5.82
N SER A 57 -4.30 9.33 -7.13
CA SER A 57 -3.12 8.77 -7.77
C SER A 57 -3.07 9.21 -9.24
N ASP A 58 -1.86 9.30 -9.78
CA ASP A 58 -1.67 9.61 -11.20
C ASP A 58 -1.44 8.33 -12.04
N ALA A 59 -1.30 8.53 -13.34
CA ALA A 59 -1.03 7.45 -14.31
C ALA A 59 0.47 7.11 -14.45
N PHE A 60 1.36 7.63 -13.59
CA PHE A 60 2.80 7.49 -13.78
C PHE A 60 3.30 6.09 -13.42
N ALA A 61 4.15 5.53 -14.29
CA ALA A 61 4.87 4.28 -14.06
C ALA A 61 3.97 3.12 -13.57
N ILE A 62 4.16 2.65 -12.33
CA ILE A 62 3.44 1.51 -11.76
C ILE A 62 2.16 1.90 -11.01
N ASN A 63 1.84 3.20 -10.91
CA ASN A 63 0.69 3.68 -10.13
C ASN A 63 -0.65 3.12 -10.58
N PRO A 64 -0.96 2.98 -11.89
CA PRO A 64 -2.20 2.31 -12.32
C PRO A 64 -2.33 0.88 -11.78
N GLY A 65 -1.23 0.11 -11.78
CA GLY A 65 -1.19 -1.24 -11.22
C GLY A 65 -1.40 -1.24 -9.70
N ASN A 66 -0.79 -0.28 -8.99
CA ASN A 66 -0.96 -0.15 -7.55
C ASN A 66 -2.39 0.24 -7.17
N VAL A 67 -3.02 1.15 -7.90
CA VAL A 67 -4.43 1.52 -7.72
C VAL A 67 -5.34 0.32 -7.91
N VAL A 68 -5.16 -0.42 -9.01
CA VAL A 68 -5.96 -1.63 -9.28
C VAL A 68 -5.74 -2.66 -8.18
N ALA A 69 -4.51 -2.92 -7.74
CA ALA A 69 -4.25 -3.87 -6.68
C ALA A 69 -4.84 -3.43 -5.32
N LEU A 70 -4.76 -2.13 -4.99
CA LEU A 70 -5.31 -1.58 -3.76
C LEU A 70 -6.84 -1.59 -3.74
N SER A 71 -7.49 -1.41 -4.90
CA SER A 71 -8.96 -1.39 -5.00
C SER A 71 -9.63 -2.70 -4.55
N TYR A 72 -8.92 -3.84 -4.64
CA TYR A 72 -9.39 -5.14 -4.13
C TYR A 72 -9.31 -5.29 -2.61
N LEU A 73 -8.54 -4.43 -1.93
CA LEU A 73 -8.30 -4.51 -0.49
C LEU A 73 -9.09 -3.46 0.29
N VAL A 74 -9.43 -2.33 -0.33
CA VAL A 74 -10.18 -1.26 0.31
C VAL A 74 -11.68 -1.52 0.28
N ASP A 75 -12.41 -0.94 1.24
CA ASP A 75 -13.85 -1.07 1.35
C ASP A 75 -14.56 -0.44 0.14
N PRO A 76 -15.75 -0.94 -0.28
CA PRO A 76 -16.51 -0.40 -1.42
C PRO A 76 -16.93 1.08 -1.31
N LYS A 77 -16.87 1.66 -0.09
CA LYS A 77 -17.10 3.09 0.18
C LYS A 77 -15.97 3.98 -0.35
N THR A 78 -14.78 3.41 -0.55
CA THR A 78 -13.60 4.13 -1.03
C THR A 78 -13.82 4.57 -2.47
N ARG A 79 -13.45 5.81 -2.76
CA ARG A 79 -13.46 6.37 -4.11
C ARG A 79 -12.04 6.65 -4.57
N PHE A 80 -11.85 6.63 -5.88
CA PHE A 80 -10.56 6.90 -6.52
C PHE A 80 -10.71 8.09 -7.46
N ILE A 81 -9.80 9.06 -7.34
CA ILE A 81 -9.66 10.17 -8.30
C ILE A 81 -8.32 9.93 -8.99
N LEU A 82 -8.40 9.55 -10.26
CA LEU A 82 -7.24 9.23 -11.09
C LEU A 82 -7.05 10.31 -12.14
N PHE A 83 -5.80 10.72 -12.34
CA PHE A 83 -5.45 11.78 -13.29
C PHE A 83 -4.19 11.43 -14.08
N GLU A 84 -3.93 12.22 -15.12
CA GLU A 84 -2.75 12.08 -15.97
C GLU A 84 -1.45 12.28 -15.18
N GLU A 85 -0.34 11.84 -15.77
CA GLU A 85 0.97 11.83 -15.12
C GLU A 85 1.39 13.24 -14.67
N VAL A 86 1.71 13.38 -13.38
CA VAL A 86 2.00 14.71 -12.76
C VAL A 86 3.15 15.43 -13.45
N TRP A 87 4.17 14.69 -13.90
CA TRP A 87 5.35 15.28 -14.55
C TRP A 87 5.05 15.87 -15.93
N LYS A 88 3.98 15.42 -16.60
CA LYS A 88 3.53 16.03 -17.86
C LYS A 88 2.81 17.33 -17.60
N GLN A 89 1.94 17.32 -16.58
CA GLN A 89 1.17 18.48 -16.20
C GLN A 89 0.77 18.41 -14.73
N LEU A 90 1.30 19.34 -13.94
CA LEU A 90 0.93 19.48 -12.53
C LEU A 90 -0.46 20.15 -12.46
N GLN A 91 -1.48 19.36 -12.17
CA GLN A 91 -2.84 19.84 -11.93
C GLN A 91 -3.36 19.24 -10.62
N ILE A 92 -3.75 20.11 -9.68
CA ILE A 92 -4.41 19.67 -8.46
C ILE A 92 -5.90 19.48 -8.73
N PRO A 93 -6.44 18.26 -8.64
CA PRO A 93 -7.85 18.02 -8.93
C PRO A 93 -8.72 18.68 -7.86
N THR A 94 -9.88 19.19 -8.25
CA THR A 94 -10.91 19.65 -7.31
C THR A 94 -11.52 18.45 -6.58
N ILE A 95 -11.49 18.48 -5.24
CA ILE A 95 -11.98 17.38 -4.42
C ILE A 95 -13.27 17.80 -3.69
N PRO A 96 -14.40 17.12 -3.93
CA PRO A 96 -15.67 17.36 -3.24
C PRO A 96 -15.54 17.38 -1.71
N GLU A 97 -16.28 18.29 -1.05
CA GLU A 97 -16.34 18.39 0.42
C GLU A 97 -16.96 17.17 1.11
N SER A 98 -17.62 16.29 0.36
CA SER A 98 -18.24 15.08 0.89
C SER A 98 -17.25 14.04 1.42
N TYR A 99 -15.95 14.15 1.10
CA TYR A 99 -14.92 13.21 1.56
C TYR A 99 -14.31 13.66 2.89
N SER A 100 -14.24 12.74 3.86
CA SER A 100 -13.68 13.02 5.19
C SER A 100 -12.15 13.01 5.19
N ASP A 101 -11.57 12.10 4.42
CA ASP A 101 -10.14 11.85 4.39
C ASP A 101 -9.69 11.70 2.93
N VAL A 102 -8.67 12.46 2.56
CA VAL A 102 -8.05 12.43 1.25
C VAL A 102 -6.70 11.76 1.38
N PHE A 103 -6.51 10.67 0.66
CA PHE A 103 -5.26 9.91 0.63
C PHE A 103 -4.53 10.15 -0.68
N LEU A 104 -3.25 10.49 -0.61
CA LEU A 104 -2.39 10.72 -1.77
C LEU A 104 -1.44 9.53 -1.88
N LEU A 105 -1.57 8.76 -2.96
CA LEU A 105 -0.84 7.51 -3.18
C LEU A 105 0.26 7.70 -4.22
N ASN A 106 1.52 7.50 -3.80
CA ASN A 106 2.71 7.48 -4.65
C ASN A 106 2.85 8.71 -5.57
N LEU A 107 2.51 9.89 -5.04
CA LEU A 107 2.66 11.16 -5.75
C LEU A 107 4.01 11.80 -5.41
N PRO A 108 4.65 12.51 -6.36
CA PRO A 108 5.94 13.16 -6.13
C PRO A 108 5.81 14.34 -5.17
N ASP A 109 6.90 14.70 -4.47
CA ASP A 109 6.93 15.78 -3.47
C ASP A 109 6.39 17.11 -4.02
N VAL A 110 6.72 17.44 -5.27
CA VAL A 110 6.22 18.66 -5.95
C VAL A 110 4.68 18.70 -5.99
N PHE A 111 4.03 17.54 -6.15
CA PHE A 111 2.56 17.48 -6.07
C PHE A 111 2.08 17.72 -4.63
N LEU A 112 2.74 17.14 -3.63
CA LEU A 112 2.36 17.29 -2.22
C LEU A 112 2.49 18.74 -1.76
N GLU A 113 3.53 19.44 -2.20
CA GLU A 113 3.76 20.86 -1.93
C GLU A 113 2.67 21.73 -2.56
N GLU A 114 2.39 21.54 -3.84
CA GLU A 114 1.35 22.29 -4.55
C GLU A 114 -0.05 21.99 -3.98
N PHE A 115 -0.29 20.75 -3.55
CA PHE A 115 -1.52 20.36 -2.87
C PHE A 115 -1.71 21.10 -1.53
N ASN A 116 -0.65 21.16 -0.71
CA ASN A 116 -0.67 21.91 0.55
C ASN A 116 -0.94 23.40 0.30
N ALA A 117 -0.30 23.99 -0.72
CA ALA A 117 -0.51 25.39 -1.10
C ALA A 117 -1.95 25.65 -1.58
N THR A 118 -2.47 24.79 -2.47
CA THR A 118 -3.81 24.92 -3.06
C THR A 118 -4.92 24.81 -2.02
N TYR A 119 -4.82 23.82 -1.12
CA TYR A 119 -5.86 23.53 -0.13
C TYR A 119 -5.60 24.14 1.25
N GLN A 120 -4.50 24.89 1.44
CA GLN A 120 -4.03 25.37 2.74
C GLN A 120 -4.01 24.23 3.78
N SER A 121 -3.56 23.06 3.33
CA SER A 121 -3.64 21.82 4.09
C SER A 121 -2.30 21.41 4.69
N THR A 122 -2.32 20.44 5.60
CA THR A 122 -1.12 19.78 6.11
C THR A 122 -1.28 18.29 5.89
N LEU A 123 -0.49 17.78 4.94
CA LEU A 123 -0.41 16.35 4.65
C LEU A 123 0.42 15.61 5.70
N GLU A 124 -0.16 14.56 6.28
CA GLU A 124 0.50 13.66 7.22
C GLU A 124 0.99 12.39 6.51
N PRO A 125 2.27 12.00 6.62
CA PRO A 125 2.72 10.69 6.14
C PRO A 125 2.14 9.60 7.05
N VAL A 126 1.35 8.69 6.48
CA VAL A 126 0.68 7.61 7.24
C VAL A 126 1.30 6.22 6.98
N ALA A 127 1.87 6.02 5.79
CA ALA A 127 2.60 4.83 5.41
C ALA A 127 3.58 5.16 4.26
N PRO A 128 4.54 4.28 3.93
CA PRO A 128 5.42 4.49 2.79
C PRO A 128 4.62 4.73 1.51
N GLY A 129 4.85 5.87 0.86
CA GLY A 129 4.12 6.26 -0.36
C GLY A 129 2.65 6.65 -0.15
N LEU A 130 2.19 6.84 1.10
CA LEU A 130 0.83 7.26 1.40
C LEU A 130 0.81 8.45 2.36
N TRP A 131 0.20 9.54 1.90
CA TRP A 131 -0.07 10.72 2.70
C TRP A 131 -1.57 10.88 2.91
N ARG A 132 -1.95 11.49 4.03
CA ARG A 132 -3.34 11.76 4.38
C ARG A 132 -3.53 13.24 4.66
N TRP A 133 -4.59 13.80 4.11
CA TRP A 133 -5.18 15.04 4.56
C TRP A 133 -6.55 14.76 5.15
N ARG A 134 -6.72 15.12 6.42
CA ARG A 134 -7.98 14.98 7.16
C ARG A 134 -8.75 16.30 7.11
N ARG A 135 -10.04 16.23 6.76
CA ARG A 135 -10.95 17.37 6.71
C ARG A 135 -11.92 17.38 7.88
#